data_AF-A0A3M2HEA5-F1
#
_entry.id   AF-A0A3M2HEA5-F1
#
_cell.length_a   1.000
_cell.length_b   1.000
_cell.length_c   1.000
_cell.angle_alpha   90.00
_cell.angle_beta   90.00
_cell.angle_gamma   90.00
#
_symmetry.space_group_name_H-M   'P 1'
#
loop_
_entity.id
_entity.type
_entity.pdbx_description
1 polymer ?
#
loop_
_entity_poly.entity_id
_entity_poly.type
_entity_poly.pdbx_seq_one_letter_code
_entity_poly.pdbx_strand_id
1 'polypeptide(L)' 'MSKVKINVAKPFNFQKGGQVQHIKKGEQEVTADVAEHAKARGYLVGSKKSAATAPDAEQPAAQ' A
#
# COMPACT_ATOMS: atom_id res chain seq x y z
N MET A 1 9.99 15.48 -6.85
CA MET A 1 9.25 14.26 -6.46
C MET A 1 7.92 14.27 -7.18
N SER A 2 7.76 13.42 -8.20
CA SER A 2 6.51 13.36 -8.95
C SER A 2 5.44 12.69 -8.10
N LYS A 3 4.31 13.38 -7.92
CA LYS A 3 3.12 12.82 -7.27
C LYS A 3 2.29 12.12 -8.34
N VAL A 4 1.70 10.99 -8.00
CA VAL A 4 0.84 10.18 -8.83
C VAL A 4 -0.49 10.00 -8.14
N LYS A 5 -1.58 10.08 -8.91
CA LYS A 5 -2.93 9.86 -8.38
C LYS A 5 -3.20 8.37 -8.31
N ILE A 6 -3.53 7.88 -7.12
CA ILE A 6 -3.96 6.50 -6.90
C ILE A 6 -5.34 6.47 -6.27
N ASN A 7 -6.07 5.37 -6.47
CA ASN A 7 -7.32 5.12 -5.77
C ASN A 7 -7.13 3.94 -4.80
N VAL A 8 -7.17 4.22 -3.50
CA VAL A 8 -6.84 3.27 -2.44
C VAL A 8 -8.12 2.61 -1.94
N ALA A 9 -8.19 1.28 -2.00
CA ALA A 9 -9.30 0.48 -1.51
C ALA A 9 -9.28 0.31 0.01
N LYS A 10 -8.07 0.14 0.57
CA LYS A 10 -7.84 -0.10 2.01
C LYS A 10 -6.79 0.88 2.53
N PRO A 11 -7.06 1.65 3.59
CA PRO A 11 -6.07 2.57 4.15
C PRO A 11 -4.86 1.79 4.68
N PHE A 12 -3.67 2.35 4.54
CA PHE A 12 -2.43 1.73 4.99
C PHE A 12 -1.39 2.77 5.41
N ASN A 13 -0.41 2.34 6.20
CA ASN A 13 0.72 3.16 6.60
C ASN A 13 1.93 2.82 5.74
N PHE A 14 2.60 3.84 5.22
CA PHE A 14 3.80 3.71 4.42
C PHE A 14 4.99 4.35 5.15
N GLN A 15 6.02 3.57 5.46
CA GLN A 15 7.22 4.07 6.13
C GLN A 15 8.36 4.27 5.14
N LYS A 16 8.95 5.47 5.12
CA LYS A 16 10.13 5.78 4.31
C LYS A 16 11.03 6.78 5.02
N GLY A 17 12.33 6.48 5.09
CA GLY A 17 13.33 7.37 5.68
C GLY A 17 13.05 7.75 7.14
N GLY A 18 12.45 6.85 7.93
CA GLY A 18 12.09 7.11 9.33
C GLY A 18 10.77 7.86 9.53
N GLN A 19 10.09 8.28 8.46
CA GLN A 19 8.76 8.89 8.54
C GLN A 19 7.68 7.89 8.12
N VAL A 20 6.60 7.80 8.91
CA VAL A 20 5.40 7.04 8.56
C VAL A 20 4.36 8.00 7.99
N GLN A 21 3.86 7.71 6.80
CA GLN A 21 2.79 8.43 6.14
C GLN A 21 1.53 7.55 6.09
N HIS A 22 0.44 8.05 6.66
CA HIS A 22 -0.86 7.38 6.60
C HIS A 22 -1.57 7.73 5.27
N ILE A 23 -1.86 6.69 4.50
CA ILE A 23 -2.57 6.75 3.22
C ILE A 23 -4.04 6.40 3.47
N LYS A 24 -4.94 7.34 3.19
CA LYS A 24 -6.37 7.16 3.39
C LYS A 24 -6.97 6.36 2.23
N LYS A 25 -8.14 5.78 2.49
CA LYS A 25 -8.99 5.19 1.46
C LYS A 25 -9.52 6.28 0.52
N GLY A 26 -9.60 5.96 -0.77
CA GLY A 26 -10.12 6.82 -1.82
C GLY A 26 -9.04 7.34 -2.77
N GLU A 27 -9.44 8.28 -3.63
CA GLU A 27 -8.53 8.92 -4.56
C GLU A 27 -7.64 9.95 -3.86
N GLN A 28 -6.33 9.78 -3.96
CA GLN A 28 -5.36 10.75 -3.45
C GLN A 28 -4.07 10.74 -4.27
N GLU A 29 -3.39 11.89 -4.26
CA GLU A 29 -2.05 12.01 -4.83
C GLU A 29 -0.99 11.60 -3.82
N VAL A 30 -0.17 10.63 -4.21
CA VAL A 30 0.93 10.09 -3.40
C VAL A 30 2.23 10.10 -4.19
N THR A 31 3.36 9.85 -3.53
CA THR A 31 4.62 9.65 -4.25
C THR A 31 4.61 8.33 -5.03
N ALA A 32 5.40 8.25 -6.12
CA ALA A 32 5.55 7.01 -6.91
C ALA A 32 5.82 5.76 -6.06
N ASP A 33 6.65 5.89 -5.01
CA ASP A 33 6.99 4.80 -4.09
C ASP A 33 5.76 4.20 -3.37
N VAL A 34 4.90 5.08 -2.84
CA VAL A 34 3.62 4.68 -2.21
C VAL A 34 2.71 4.00 -3.22
N ALA A 35 2.67 4.48 -4.46
CA ALA A 35 1.85 3.88 -5.51
C ALA A 35 2.34 2.48 -5.89
N GLU A 36 3.66 2.28 -6.01
CA GLU A 36 4.26 0.97 -6.25
C GLU A 36 3.99 0.03 -5.07
N HIS A 37 4.16 0.48 -3.84
CA HIS A 37 3.86 -0.30 -2.65
C HIS A 37 2.37 -0.70 -2.59
N ALA A 38 1.48 0.25 -2.86
CA ALA A 38 0.04 0.03 -2.89
C ALA A 38 -0.37 -0.98 -3.97
N LYS A 39 0.21 -0.87 -5.16
CA LYS A 39 -0.02 -1.81 -6.27
C LYS A 39 0.52 -3.20 -5.93
N ALA A 40 1.75 -3.29 -5.40
CA ALA A 40 2.39 -4.55 -5.04
C ALA A 40 1.63 -5.29 -3.92
N ARG A 41 1.10 -4.58 -2.93
CA ARG A 41 0.35 -5.15 -1.80
C ARG A 41 -1.15 -5.33 -2.08
N GLY A 42 -1.66 -4.81 -3.20
CA GLY A 42 -3.08 -4.89 -3.54
C GLY A 42 -3.97 -3.94 -2.71
N TYR A 43 -3.44 -2.78 -2.31
CA TYR A 43 -4.18 -1.74 -1.60
C TYR A 43 -5.03 -0.85 -2.52
N LEU A 44 -4.89 -0.94 -3.84
CA LEU A 44 -5.63 -0.11 -4.81
C LEU A 44 -6.98 -0.71 -5.21
N VAL A 45 -7.98 0.13 -5.47
CA VAL A 45 -9.30 -0.30 -6.00
C VAL A 45 -9.12 -0.75 -7.45
N GLY A 46 -9.67 -1.92 -7.79
CA GLY A 46 -9.50 -2.50 -9.11
C GLY A 46 -8.12 -3.13 -9.36
N SER A 47 -7.21 -3.13 -8.36
CA SER A 47 -6.09 -4.08 -8.35
C SER A 47 -6.65 -5.45 -8.05
N LYS A 48 -7.26 -6.05 -9.08
CA LYS A 48 -7.52 -7.48 -9.19
C LYS A 48 -6.15 -8.15 -9.32
N LYS A 49 -5.36 -8.11 -8.24
CA LYS A 49 -4.27 -9.04 -8.05
C LYS A 49 -4.96 -10.38 -8.02
N SER A 50 -4.86 -11.14 -9.11
CA SER A 50 -5.30 -12.53 -9.16
C SER A 50 -4.91 -13.15 -7.84
N ALA A 51 -5.91 -13.57 -7.07
CA ALA A 51 -5.76 -14.16 -5.76
C ALA A 51 -5.16 -15.56 -5.93
N ALA A 52 -3.88 -15.60 -6.27
CA ALA A 52 -3.04 -16.78 -6.21
C ALA A 52 -1.76 -16.35 -5.50
N THR A 53 -1.63 -16.83 -4.25
CA THR A 53 -0.40 -16.91 -3.46
C THR A 53 -0.02 -15.66 -2.65
N ALA A 54 -0.56 -15.57 -1.43
CA ALA A 54 0.20 -15.80 -0.19
C ALA A 54 -0.69 -15.50 1.04
N PRO A 55 -0.98 -16.48 1.91
CA PRO A 55 -1.35 -16.20 3.29
C PRO A 55 -0.04 -15.92 4.04
N ASP A 56 0.38 -14.66 4.13
CA ASP A 56 1.52 -14.30 4.97
C ASP A 56 1.29 -12.91 5.57
N ALA A 57 0.44 -12.90 6.59
CA ALA A 57 0.70 -12.11 7.77
C ALA A 57 1.18 -13.12 8.83
N GLU A 58 2.38 -13.66 8.61
CA GLU A 58 3.16 -14.22 9.69
C GLU A 58 3.46 -13.06 10.64
N GLN A 59 2.69 -13.05 11.72
CA GLN A 59 2.96 -12.32 12.95
C GLN A 59 4.45 -12.54 13.30
N PRO A 60 5.28 -11.49 13.47
CA PRO A 60 6.63 -11.71 13.95
C PRO A 60 6.50 -12.30 15.36
N ALA A 61 7.10 -13.47 15.56
CA ALA A 61 7.18 -14.14 16.83
C ALA A 61 7.74 -13.21 17.91
N ALA A 62 7.08 -13.18 19.07
CA ALA A 62 7.69 -12.80 20.34
C ALA A 62 7.30 -13.88 21.36
N GLN A 63 8.26 -14.79 21.52
CA GLN A 63 8.57 -15.78 22.56
C GLN A 63 7.50 -16.26 23.55
#